data_AF-A0A9E1J0B2-F1
#
_entry.id   AF-A0A9E1J0B2-F1
#
_cell.length_a   1.000
_cell.length_b   1.000
_cell.length_c   1.000
_cell.angle_alpha   90.00
_cell.angle_beta   90.00
_cell.angle_gamma   90.00
#
_symmetry.space_group_name_H-M   'P 1'
#
loop_
_entity.id
_entity.type
_entity.pdbx_description
1 polymer ?
#
loop_
_entity_poly.entity_id
_entity_poly.type
_entity_poly.pdbx_seq_one_letter_code
_entity_poly.pdbx_strand_id
1 'polypeptide(L)'
;MPTRTYNKSGLILKRGSSSASKMQIKDLQRDLRQLGYLYRWIDSGFGLGTERAVKALQYDLLNNQGQSTRNDGEAPVAVADYNQGRVTDVNGIVNQNLVQCISDMLDDAKYPKLPFAENPQEANDEVIQQLDALRSSQVSIPFLKAIFKQESNLKHFYVPRGRDDDSYIVVGMDINAGEKHVITSRGYGLGQFTLFHHPPTKSEIKNFMVAIEGNISKAIAELKDKFENFVTGPPGGRRADDRFADGRTRKEPIICQYDENDSRHLTDCKNCAQNVNKQNIVADKTPYYKGSKNKFQKTKYHEGSFEDVPARKDFPCDWPYAMRRYNGSGVNSYNYQARVLKRLANL
;
A
#
# COMPACT_ATOMS: atom_id res chain seq x y z
N MET A 1 -21.37 -19.80 6.40
CA MET A 1 -20.01 -19.50 6.87
C MET A 1 -19.31 -20.82 7.14
N PRO A 2 -18.06 -21.03 6.72
CA PRO A 2 -17.32 -22.22 7.11
C PRO A 2 -17.21 -22.29 8.64
N THR A 3 -17.26 -23.50 9.18
CA THR A 3 -17.14 -23.75 10.62
C THR A 3 -15.81 -23.22 11.13
N ARG A 4 -15.82 -22.29 12.09
CA ARG A 4 -14.60 -21.80 12.76
C ARG A 4 -14.02 -22.90 13.63
N THR A 5 -13.11 -23.70 13.09
CA THR A 5 -12.58 -24.88 13.80
C THR A 5 -11.80 -24.54 15.07
N TYR A 6 -11.36 -23.28 15.19
CA TYR A 6 -10.69 -22.74 16.37
C TYR A 6 -11.67 -22.21 17.44
N ASN A 7 -12.98 -22.15 17.16
CA ASN A 7 -13.99 -21.87 18.17
C ASN A 7 -14.28 -23.14 18.98
N LYS A 8 -13.38 -23.43 19.91
CA LYS A 8 -13.44 -24.60 20.77
C LYS A 8 -13.13 -24.18 22.20
N SER A 9 -14.04 -24.51 23.12
CA SER A 9 -13.85 -24.25 24.55
C SER A 9 -12.52 -24.82 25.05
N GLY A 10 -11.79 -24.01 25.82
CA GLY A 10 -10.47 -24.34 26.36
C GLY A 10 -9.30 -24.27 25.35
N LEU A 11 -9.57 -24.02 24.07
CA LEU A 11 -8.50 -23.83 23.09
C LEU A 11 -7.85 -22.45 23.26
N ILE A 12 -6.52 -22.45 23.31
CA ILE A 12 -5.70 -21.24 23.34
C ILE A 12 -4.73 -21.29 22.17
N LEU A 13 -4.74 -20.27 21.31
CA LEU A 13 -3.76 -20.09 20.24
C LEU A 13 -2.82 -18.94 20.60
N LYS A 14 -1.52 -19.21 20.55
CA LYS A 14 -0.45 -18.22 20.73
C LYS A 14 0.83 -18.70 20.05
N ARG A 15 1.74 -17.78 19.74
CA ARG A 15 3.03 -18.13 19.14
C ARG A 15 3.80 -19.09 20.04
N GLY A 16 4.36 -20.14 19.43
CA GLY A 16 5.13 -21.18 20.13
C GLY A 16 4.27 -22.24 20.84
N SER A 17 2.94 -22.12 20.82
CA SER A 17 2.05 -23.18 21.34
C SER A 17 1.85 -24.30 20.33
N SER A 18 1.73 -25.53 20.82
CA SER A 18 1.40 -26.74 20.03
C SER A 18 -0.05 -27.21 20.24
N SER A 19 -0.86 -26.46 21.00
CA SER A 19 -2.25 -26.79 21.36
C SER A 19 -3.24 -26.77 20.19
N ALA A 20 -2.92 -26.05 19.11
CA ALA A 20 -3.80 -25.85 17.97
C ALA A 20 -3.35 -26.65 16.76
N SER A 21 -4.30 -27.22 16.03
CA SER A 21 -4.02 -27.85 14.74
C SER A 21 -3.67 -26.80 13.68
N LYS A 22 -2.98 -27.24 12.62
CA LYS A 22 -2.70 -26.39 11.45
C LYS A 22 -3.99 -25.81 10.84
N MET A 23 -5.07 -26.58 10.80
CA MET A 23 -6.36 -26.11 10.28
C MET A 23 -6.94 -24.98 11.15
N GLN A 24 -6.87 -25.12 12.47
CA GLN A 24 -7.36 -24.09 13.40
C GLN A 24 -6.62 -22.76 13.25
N ILE A 25 -5.28 -22.83 13.10
CA ILE A 25 -4.47 -21.63 12.84
C ILE A 25 -4.82 -21.03 11.48
N LYS A 26 -4.99 -21.88 10.45
CA LYS A 26 -5.34 -21.45 9.10
C LYS A 26 -6.70 -20.74 9.05
N ASP A 27 -7.71 -21.27 9.74
CA ASP A 27 -9.03 -20.65 9.82
C ASP A 27 -8.98 -19.31 10.57
N LEU A 28 -8.22 -19.22 11.68
CA LEU A 28 -7.99 -17.95 12.35
C LEU A 28 -7.30 -16.93 11.41
N GLN A 29 -6.29 -17.36 10.64
CA GLN A 29 -5.60 -16.49 9.69
C GLN A 29 -6.55 -15.97 8.61
N ARG A 30 -7.46 -16.81 8.08
CA ARG A 30 -8.50 -16.40 7.13
C ARG A 30 -9.42 -15.35 7.73
N ASP A 31 -9.89 -15.57 8.96
CA ASP A 31 -10.76 -14.63 9.66
C ASP A 31 -10.05 -13.29 9.93
N LEU A 32 -8.78 -13.32 10.34
CA LEU A 32 -7.96 -12.11 10.51
C LEU A 32 -7.67 -11.39 9.18
N ARG A 33 -7.53 -12.11 8.04
CA ARG A 33 -7.47 -11.49 6.71
C ARG A 33 -8.79 -10.81 6.36
N GLN A 34 -9.90 -11.52 6.57
CA GLN A 34 -11.23 -11.04 6.27
C GLN A 34 -11.58 -9.78 7.06
N LEU A 35 -11.17 -9.71 8.32
CA LEU A 35 -11.34 -8.53 9.17
C LEU A 35 -10.31 -7.41 8.90
N GLY A 36 -9.27 -7.65 8.11
CA GLY A 36 -8.26 -6.66 7.74
C GLY A 36 -7.14 -6.42 8.75
N TYR A 37 -6.85 -7.41 9.60
CA TYR A 37 -5.78 -7.36 10.60
C TYR A 37 -4.53 -8.16 10.20
N LEU A 38 -4.68 -9.20 9.39
CA LEU A 38 -3.53 -9.94 8.87
C LEU A 38 -3.02 -9.27 7.59
N TYR A 39 -1.74 -8.89 7.59
CA TYR A 39 -1.08 -8.24 6.45
C TYR A 39 -1.05 -9.13 5.21
N ARG A 40 -0.57 -10.37 5.37
CA ARG A 40 -0.51 -11.42 4.35
C ARG A 40 -0.15 -12.77 5.00
N TRP A 41 -0.17 -13.85 4.21
CA TRP A 41 0.21 -15.23 4.55
C TRP A 41 -0.84 -15.99 5.37
N ILE A 42 -1.50 -16.96 4.72
CA ILE A 42 -2.40 -17.96 5.32
C ILE A 42 -1.70 -19.31 5.24
N ASP A 43 -0.67 -19.50 6.09
CA ASP A 43 0.32 -20.59 5.98
C ASP A 43 0.17 -21.69 7.04
N SER A 44 -0.87 -21.61 7.88
CA SER A 44 -1.11 -22.50 9.04
C SER A 44 -0.12 -22.35 10.20
N GLY A 45 0.75 -21.33 10.18
CA GLY A 45 1.73 -21.06 11.22
C GLY A 45 1.33 -19.90 12.13
N PHE A 46 1.30 -20.11 13.46
CA PHE A 46 1.13 -19.01 14.40
C PHE A 46 2.48 -18.31 14.64
N GLY A 47 2.94 -17.58 13.62
CA GLY A 47 4.19 -16.84 13.64
C GLY A 47 4.06 -15.38 14.13
N LEU A 48 5.11 -14.60 13.91
CA LEU A 48 5.14 -13.17 14.27
C LEU A 48 4.06 -12.35 13.54
N GLY A 49 3.74 -12.69 12.30
CA GLY A 49 2.69 -12.02 11.53
C GLY A 49 1.31 -12.21 12.16
N THR A 50 0.95 -13.46 12.46
CA THR A 50 -0.31 -13.82 13.14
C THR A 50 -0.40 -13.20 14.53
N GLU A 51 0.67 -13.26 15.33
CA GLU A 51 0.69 -12.62 16.66
C GLU A 51 0.48 -11.09 16.56
N ARG A 52 1.11 -10.42 15.60
CA ARG A 52 0.91 -8.99 15.38
C ARG A 52 -0.53 -8.66 14.97
N ALA A 53 -1.13 -9.46 14.10
CA ALA A 53 -2.53 -9.29 13.69
C ALA A 53 -3.49 -9.43 14.88
N VAL A 54 -3.27 -10.45 15.73
CA VAL A 54 -4.06 -10.65 16.96
C VAL A 54 -3.91 -9.46 17.90
N LYS A 55 -2.68 -8.97 18.11
CA LYS A 55 -2.43 -7.80 18.97
C LYS A 55 -3.06 -6.52 18.41
N ALA A 56 -3.02 -6.32 17.11
CA ALA A 56 -3.67 -5.17 16.47
C ALA A 56 -5.20 -5.22 16.65
N LEU A 57 -5.82 -6.40 16.47
CA LEU A 57 -7.25 -6.58 16.75
C LEU A 57 -7.59 -6.33 18.22
N GLN A 58 -6.82 -6.89 19.16
CA GLN A 58 -7.02 -6.65 20.58
C GLN A 58 -6.90 -5.17 20.93
N TYR A 59 -5.96 -4.46 20.32
CA TYR A 59 -5.82 -3.01 20.50
C TYR A 59 -7.06 -2.27 19.99
N ASP A 60 -7.56 -2.58 18.80
CA ASP A 60 -8.76 -1.92 18.25
C ASP A 60 -10.02 -2.25 19.06
N LEU A 61 -10.16 -3.47 19.57
CA LEU A 61 -11.24 -3.85 20.49
C LEU A 61 -11.22 -3.03 21.81
N LEU A 62 -10.07 -2.49 22.19
CA LEU A 62 -9.95 -1.65 23.38
C LEU A 62 -10.10 -0.16 23.07
N ASN A 63 -9.70 0.29 21.88
CA ASN A 63 -9.45 1.72 21.64
C ASN A 63 -10.14 2.30 20.40
N ASN A 64 -10.57 1.49 19.43
CA ASN A 64 -11.10 1.99 18.17
C ASN A 64 -12.60 2.31 18.29
N GLN A 65 -12.90 3.61 18.42
CA GLN A 65 -14.24 4.18 18.52
C GLN A 65 -14.91 4.47 17.17
N GLY A 66 -14.41 3.89 16.07
CA GLY A 66 -14.96 4.08 14.73
C GLY A 66 -14.60 5.42 14.08
N GLN A 67 -13.73 6.22 14.69
CA GLN A 67 -13.33 7.52 14.17
C GLN A 67 -12.09 7.42 13.28
N SER A 68 -12.00 8.31 12.29
CA SER A 68 -10.75 8.51 11.57
C SER A 68 -9.81 9.46 12.30
N THR A 69 -8.51 9.25 12.10
CA THR A 69 -7.47 10.21 12.46
C THR A 69 -7.27 11.32 11.40
N ARG A 70 -7.98 11.24 10.25
CA ARG A 70 -7.84 12.09 9.05
C ARG A 70 -9.23 12.37 8.41
N ASN A 71 -9.24 12.92 7.19
CA ASN A 71 -10.44 13.41 6.49
C ASN A 71 -11.17 12.36 5.61
N ASP A 72 -10.98 11.06 5.85
CA ASP A 72 -11.65 9.98 5.12
C ASP A 72 -12.99 9.54 5.75
N GLY A 73 -13.38 10.14 6.87
CA GLY A 73 -14.69 9.92 7.50
C GLY A 73 -14.68 8.81 8.55
N GLU A 74 -15.83 8.59 9.19
CA GLU A 74 -15.96 7.57 10.24
C GLU A 74 -16.13 6.16 9.64
N ALA A 75 -15.60 5.17 10.35
CA ALA A 75 -15.88 3.77 10.08
C ALA A 75 -17.36 3.45 10.33
N PRO A 76 -17.93 2.43 9.65
CA PRO A 76 -19.34 2.10 9.79
C PRO A 76 -19.72 1.54 11.17
N VAL A 77 -18.73 1.12 11.96
CA VAL A 77 -18.87 0.59 13.32
C VAL A 77 -17.62 0.94 14.12
N ALA A 78 -17.76 1.11 15.44
CA ALA A 78 -16.62 1.11 16.34
C ALA A 78 -16.19 -0.34 16.61
N VAL A 79 -14.90 -0.66 16.47
CA VAL A 79 -14.42 -2.01 16.79
C VAL A 79 -14.54 -2.27 18.30
N ALA A 80 -14.41 -1.23 19.13
CA ALA A 80 -14.57 -1.33 20.57
C ALA A 80 -15.95 -1.88 21.00
N ASP A 81 -17.01 -1.66 20.21
CA ASP A 81 -18.36 -2.16 20.50
C ASP A 81 -18.41 -3.70 20.54
N TYR A 82 -17.54 -4.39 19.81
CA TYR A 82 -17.51 -5.86 19.79
C TYR A 82 -16.79 -6.47 21.00
N ASN A 83 -16.09 -5.65 21.79
CA ASN A 83 -15.32 -6.14 22.93
C ASN A 83 -16.22 -6.65 24.06
N GLN A 84 -17.28 -5.90 24.40
CA GLN A 84 -18.23 -6.28 25.48
C GLN A 84 -17.53 -6.67 26.80
N GLY A 85 -16.37 -6.06 27.09
CA GLY A 85 -15.55 -6.36 28.27
C GLY A 85 -14.78 -7.70 28.24
N ARG A 86 -14.77 -8.42 27.11
CA ARG A 86 -14.18 -9.77 26.99
C ARG A 86 -12.66 -9.74 26.86
N VAL A 87 -12.12 -8.75 26.17
CA VAL A 87 -10.69 -8.46 25.99
C VAL A 87 -10.31 -7.31 26.90
N THR A 88 -9.29 -7.52 27.73
CA THR A 88 -8.82 -6.55 28.73
C THR A 88 -7.36 -6.14 28.56
N ASP A 89 -6.62 -6.79 27.65
CA ASP A 89 -5.20 -6.53 27.42
C ASP A 89 -4.75 -6.97 26.01
N VAL A 90 -3.64 -6.43 25.53
CA VAL A 90 -3.02 -6.69 24.22
C VAL A 90 -1.87 -7.70 24.37
N ASN A 91 -2.22 -8.98 24.52
CA ASN A 91 -1.27 -10.04 24.84
C ASN A 91 -0.93 -10.99 23.67
N GLY A 92 -1.63 -10.90 22.54
CA GLY A 92 -1.41 -11.78 21.38
C GLY A 92 -1.94 -13.21 21.54
N ILE A 93 -2.78 -13.45 22.55
CA ILE A 93 -3.40 -14.75 22.84
C ILE A 93 -4.83 -14.76 22.30
N VAL A 94 -5.17 -15.82 21.57
CA VAL A 94 -6.54 -16.10 21.14
C VAL A 94 -7.13 -17.15 22.07
N ASN A 95 -8.01 -16.70 22.96
CA ASN A 95 -8.82 -17.52 23.85
C ASN A 95 -10.31 -17.40 23.46
N GLN A 96 -11.20 -18.12 24.17
CA GLN A 96 -12.63 -18.11 23.87
C GLN A 96 -13.25 -16.70 23.84
N ASN A 97 -12.78 -15.80 24.70
CA ASN A 97 -13.24 -14.41 24.75
C ASN A 97 -12.96 -13.67 23.44
N LEU A 98 -11.72 -13.71 22.94
CA LEU A 98 -11.37 -13.08 21.67
C LEU A 98 -12.06 -13.76 20.49
N VAL A 99 -12.22 -15.09 20.53
CA VAL A 99 -12.97 -15.83 19.50
C VAL A 99 -14.42 -15.33 19.41
N GLN A 100 -15.06 -15.02 20.54
CA GLN A 100 -16.41 -14.47 20.53
C GLN A 100 -16.44 -13.08 19.90
N CYS A 101 -15.48 -12.20 20.19
CA CYS A 101 -15.39 -10.90 19.53
C CYS A 101 -15.22 -11.06 18.00
N ILE A 102 -14.32 -11.93 17.56
CA ILE A 102 -14.11 -12.23 16.13
C ILE A 102 -15.40 -12.76 15.48
N SER A 103 -16.12 -13.64 16.18
CA SER A 103 -17.38 -14.19 15.68
C SER A 103 -18.44 -13.12 15.53
N ASP A 104 -18.63 -12.28 16.56
CA ASP A 104 -19.60 -11.18 16.54
C ASP A 104 -19.30 -10.20 15.38
N MET A 105 -18.01 -9.86 15.17
CA MET A 105 -17.58 -9.01 14.04
C MET A 105 -17.87 -9.66 12.69
N LEU A 106 -17.56 -10.94 12.53
CA LEU A 106 -17.77 -11.64 11.26
C LEU A 106 -19.25 -11.92 10.98
N ASP A 107 -20.08 -12.04 12.01
CA ASP A 107 -21.50 -12.35 11.87
C ASP A 107 -22.34 -11.06 11.73
N ASP A 108 -21.82 -9.90 12.10
CA ASP A 108 -22.45 -8.60 11.84
C ASP A 108 -22.34 -8.16 10.37
N ALA A 109 -23.49 -7.96 9.71
CA ALA A 109 -23.58 -7.44 8.36
C ALA A 109 -23.14 -5.98 8.21
N LYS A 110 -23.00 -5.23 9.32
CA LYS A 110 -22.46 -3.87 9.34
C LYS A 110 -20.95 -3.87 9.23
N TYR A 111 -20.25 -4.88 9.74
CA TYR A 111 -18.79 -5.00 9.64
C TYR A 111 -18.39 -5.44 8.23
N PRO A 112 -17.72 -4.58 7.43
CA PRO A 112 -17.37 -4.95 6.07
C PRO A 112 -16.13 -5.86 6.04
N LYS A 113 -16.16 -6.83 5.14
CA LYS A 113 -15.14 -7.89 5.02
C LYS A 113 -14.28 -7.62 3.79
N LEU A 114 -12.97 -7.80 3.93
CA LEU A 114 -12.08 -7.60 2.79
C LEU A 114 -12.39 -8.59 1.66
N PRO A 115 -12.36 -8.13 0.39
CA PRO A 115 -12.61 -9.00 -0.75
C PRO A 115 -11.46 -9.99 -0.98
N PHE A 116 -11.82 -11.14 -1.53
CA PHE A 116 -10.89 -12.15 -2.04
C PHE A 116 -11.31 -12.56 -3.45
N ALA A 117 -10.38 -13.17 -4.17
CA ALA A 117 -10.64 -13.76 -5.48
C ALA A 117 -10.55 -15.29 -5.38
N GLU A 118 -11.50 -15.99 -6.01
CA GLU A 118 -11.45 -17.46 -6.14
C GLU A 118 -10.31 -17.88 -7.07
N ASN A 119 -10.17 -17.18 -8.20
CA ASN A 119 -9.03 -17.29 -9.10
C ASN A 119 -8.22 -15.98 -9.10
N PRO A 120 -7.34 -15.75 -8.11
CA PRO A 120 -6.59 -14.51 -8.00
C PRO A 120 -5.57 -14.30 -9.12
N GLN A 121 -5.14 -15.36 -9.82
CA GLN A 121 -4.25 -15.22 -10.96
C GLN A 121 -4.99 -14.57 -12.12
N GLU A 122 -6.13 -15.13 -12.52
CA GLU A 122 -7.00 -14.58 -13.57
C GLU A 122 -7.47 -13.17 -13.23
N ALA A 123 -7.94 -12.93 -12.00
CA ALA A 123 -8.36 -11.60 -11.56
C ALA A 123 -7.22 -10.57 -11.65
N ASN A 124 -5.97 -10.96 -11.36
CA ASN A 124 -4.83 -10.06 -11.53
C ASN A 124 -4.49 -9.84 -13.01
N ASP A 125 -4.59 -10.88 -13.85
CA ASP A 125 -4.31 -10.77 -15.28
C ASP A 125 -5.32 -9.83 -15.97
N GLU A 126 -6.60 -9.89 -15.60
CA GLU A 126 -7.63 -8.93 -16.04
C GLU A 126 -7.28 -7.49 -15.66
N VAL A 127 -6.81 -7.28 -14.43
CA VAL A 127 -6.38 -5.96 -13.95
C VAL A 127 -5.22 -5.41 -14.80
N ILE A 128 -4.27 -6.26 -15.19
CA ILE A 128 -3.16 -5.86 -16.06
C ILE A 128 -3.63 -5.56 -17.48
N GLN A 129 -4.56 -6.35 -18.03
CA GLN A 129 -5.14 -6.06 -19.33
C GLN A 129 -5.86 -4.71 -19.35
N GLN A 130 -6.65 -4.40 -18.31
CA GLN A 130 -7.29 -3.09 -18.17
C GLN A 130 -6.28 -1.95 -18.07
N LEU A 131 -5.20 -2.14 -17.31
CA LEU A 131 -4.12 -1.17 -17.17
C LEU A 131 -3.35 -0.94 -18.48
N ASP A 132 -3.19 -1.97 -19.31
CA ASP A 132 -2.52 -1.90 -20.62
C ASP A 132 -3.41 -1.27 -21.70
N ALA A 133 -4.72 -1.50 -21.61
CA ALA A 133 -5.73 -0.85 -22.45
C ALA A 133 -5.95 0.62 -22.07
N LEU A 134 -5.61 1.01 -20.84
CA LEU A 134 -5.82 2.36 -20.36
C LEU A 134 -5.09 3.40 -21.21
N ARG A 135 -5.82 4.44 -21.59
CA ARG A 135 -5.28 5.63 -22.24
C ARG A 135 -5.61 6.81 -21.34
N SER A 136 -4.60 7.64 -21.07
CA SER A 136 -4.75 8.84 -20.26
C SER A 136 -4.02 9.99 -20.93
N SER A 137 -4.73 11.08 -21.16
CA SER A 137 -4.13 12.37 -21.50
C SER A 137 -3.71 13.16 -20.26
N GLN A 138 -4.06 12.68 -19.05
CA GLN A 138 -3.84 13.41 -17.80
C GLN A 138 -2.54 13.01 -17.10
N VAL A 139 -2.17 11.74 -17.17
CA VAL A 139 -0.98 11.19 -16.51
C VAL A 139 -0.30 10.13 -17.36
N SER A 140 1.00 9.93 -17.13
CA SER A 140 1.73 8.86 -17.80
C SER A 140 1.39 7.49 -17.22
N ILE A 141 0.81 6.62 -18.07
CA ILE A 141 0.48 5.24 -17.72
C ILE A 141 1.73 4.41 -17.37
N PRO A 142 2.85 4.47 -18.12
CA PRO A 142 4.08 3.79 -17.70
C PRO A 142 4.59 4.21 -16.33
N PHE A 143 4.54 5.50 -15.97
CA PHE A 143 4.92 5.93 -14.62
C PHE A 143 3.98 5.32 -13.56
N LEU A 144 2.68 5.29 -13.81
CA LEU A 144 1.72 4.58 -12.94
C LEU A 144 2.03 3.09 -12.83
N LYS A 145 2.31 2.40 -13.94
CA LYS A 145 2.72 0.98 -13.93
C LYS A 145 3.97 0.75 -13.08
N ALA A 146 4.97 1.63 -13.18
CA ALA A 146 6.17 1.56 -12.36
C ALA A 146 5.89 1.76 -10.86
N ILE A 147 4.98 2.67 -10.53
CA ILE A 147 4.47 2.88 -9.16
C ILE A 147 3.74 1.63 -8.67
N PHE A 148 2.78 1.09 -9.42
CA PHE A 148 2.04 -0.12 -9.02
C PHE A 148 2.96 -1.35 -8.91
N LYS A 149 3.98 -1.46 -9.76
CA LYS A 149 5.03 -2.48 -9.62
C LYS A 149 5.80 -2.33 -8.31
N GLN A 150 5.97 -1.10 -7.81
CA GLN A 150 6.60 -0.84 -6.53
C GLN A 150 5.67 -1.13 -5.35
N GLU A 151 4.43 -0.66 -5.41
CA GLU A 151 3.45 -0.71 -4.33
C GLU A 151 2.93 -2.13 -4.09
N SER A 152 2.56 -2.83 -5.16
CA SER A 152 1.86 -4.11 -5.07
C SER A 152 2.48 -5.21 -5.93
N ASN A 153 3.59 -4.92 -6.61
CA ASN A 153 4.17 -5.79 -7.64
C ASN A 153 3.18 -6.10 -8.77
N LEU A 154 2.35 -5.10 -9.15
CA LEU A 154 1.30 -5.24 -10.16
C LEU A 154 0.24 -6.29 -9.76
N LYS A 155 -0.15 -6.31 -8.49
CA LYS A 155 -1.17 -7.25 -7.99
C LYS A 155 -2.28 -6.50 -7.28
N HIS A 156 -3.51 -6.85 -7.60
CA HIS A 156 -4.67 -6.44 -6.83
C HIS A 156 -4.97 -7.46 -5.71
N PHE A 157 -4.83 -8.76 -6.01
CA PHE A 157 -5.01 -9.87 -5.06
C PHE A 157 -3.69 -10.62 -4.83
N TYR A 158 -3.49 -11.17 -3.64
CA TYR A 158 -2.42 -12.15 -3.44
C TYR A 158 -2.72 -13.42 -4.23
N VAL A 159 -1.65 -14.09 -4.69
CA VAL A 159 -1.77 -15.35 -5.43
C VAL A 159 -1.18 -16.45 -4.55
N PRO A 160 -1.99 -17.43 -4.10
CA PRO A 160 -1.55 -18.56 -3.28
C PRO A 160 -0.32 -19.27 -3.85
N ARG A 161 0.62 -19.68 -2.99
CA ARG A 161 1.82 -20.42 -3.38
C ARG A 161 2.27 -21.38 -2.27
N GLY A 162 2.52 -22.63 -2.64
CA GLY A 162 3.01 -23.65 -1.72
C GLY A 162 2.01 -23.90 -0.59
N ARG A 163 2.36 -23.48 0.64
CA ARG A 163 1.51 -23.64 1.84
C ARG A 163 0.64 -22.42 2.16
N ASP A 164 0.84 -21.31 1.45
CA ASP A 164 0.09 -20.08 1.61
C ASP A 164 -1.17 -20.07 0.76
N ASP A 165 -2.33 -19.98 1.42
CA ASP A 165 -3.65 -19.94 0.79
C ASP A 165 -4.18 -18.49 0.58
N ASP A 166 -3.37 -17.46 0.75
CA ASP A 166 -3.84 -16.07 0.70
C ASP A 166 -4.24 -15.63 -0.72
N SER A 167 -5.56 -15.47 -0.93
CA SER A 167 -6.17 -14.94 -2.15
C SER A 167 -6.92 -13.61 -1.94
N TYR A 168 -6.72 -12.98 -0.78
CA TYR A 168 -7.35 -11.70 -0.46
C TYR A 168 -6.66 -10.53 -1.17
N ILE A 169 -7.34 -9.39 -1.23
CA ILE A 169 -6.79 -8.13 -1.74
C ILE A 169 -5.43 -7.83 -1.10
N VAL A 170 -4.50 -7.27 -1.87
CA VAL A 170 -3.20 -6.80 -1.37
C VAL A 170 -3.45 -5.67 -0.37
N VAL A 171 -2.88 -5.80 0.83
CA VAL A 171 -3.01 -4.79 1.89
C VAL A 171 -1.63 -4.27 2.29
N GLY A 172 -1.47 -2.96 2.36
CA GLY A 172 -0.38 -2.26 3.02
C GLY A 172 -0.81 -1.85 4.42
N MET A 173 0.08 -1.92 5.41
CA MET A 173 -0.22 -1.50 6.78
C MET A 173 0.86 -0.54 7.28
N ASP A 174 0.44 0.64 7.74
CA ASP A 174 1.32 1.50 8.52
C ASP A 174 1.08 1.27 10.01
N ILE A 175 2.18 1.16 10.74
CA ILE A 175 2.23 0.92 12.19
C ILE A 175 3.10 1.95 12.89
N ASN A 176 3.38 3.08 12.22
CA ASN A 176 4.25 4.13 12.72
C ASN A 176 3.51 5.04 13.73
N ALA A 177 3.15 4.47 14.87
CA ALA A 177 2.58 5.17 16.03
C ALA A 177 3.54 5.12 17.23
N GLY A 178 3.37 6.08 18.16
CA GLY A 178 4.03 6.01 19.48
C GLY A 178 3.48 4.85 20.33
N GLU A 179 2.23 4.45 20.06
CA GLU A 179 1.57 3.33 20.71
C GLU A 179 1.87 2.01 20.00
N LYS A 180 2.03 0.94 20.77
CA LYS A 180 2.38 -0.39 20.23
C LYS A 180 1.16 -1.06 19.62
N HIS A 181 1.39 -1.80 18.54
CA HIS A 181 0.41 -2.68 17.87
C HIS A 181 -0.73 -1.96 17.13
N VAL A 182 -0.73 -0.63 17.13
CA VAL A 182 -1.67 0.18 16.35
C VAL A 182 -1.39 0.04 14.85
N ILE A 183 -2.45 -0.13 14.07
CA ILE A 183 -2.42 0.04 12.62
C ILE A 183 -3.02 1.42 12.32
N THR A 184 -2.17 2.37 11.94
CA THR A 184 -2.56 3.78 11.74
C THR A 184 -3.22 4.03 10.40
N SER A 185 -2.93 3.18 9.41
CA SER A 185 -3.59 3.25 8.10
C SER A 185 -3.45 1.93 7.34
N ARG A 186 -4.33 1.72 6.36
CA ARG A 186 -4.36 0.54 5.51
C ARG A 186 -4.47 0.95 4.03
N GLY A 187 -3.53 0.50 3.21
CA GLY A 187 -3.53 0.68 1.75
C GLY A 187 -4.11 -0.55 1.05
N TYR A 188 -4.94 -0.38 0.02
CA TYR A 188 -5.63 -1.50 -0.62
C TYR A 188 -5.38 -1.61 -2.12
N GLY A 189 -5.17 -2.85 -2.57
CA GLY A 189 -5.14 -3.25 -3.97
C GLY A 189 -3.92 -2.74 -4.74
N LEU A 190 -4.07 -2.70 -6.07
CA LEU A 190 -3.00 -2.40 -7.03
C LEU A 190 -2.24 -1.10 -6.72
N GLY A 191 -2.97 -0.02 -6.48
CA GLY A 191 -2.44 1.32 -6.24
C GLY A 191 -2.31 1.70 -4.76
N GLN A 192 -2.63 0.78 -3.84
CA GLN A 192 -2.53 0.98 -2.40
C GLN A 192 -3.30 2.21 -1.89
N PHE A 193 -4.55 2.39 -2.34
CA PHE A 193 -5.41 3.48 -1.86
C PHE A 193 -5.57 3.38 -0.34
N THR A 194 -5.20 4.45 0.37
CA THR A 194 -5.01 4.44 1.82
C THR A 194 -6.22 4.99 2.56
N LEU A 195 -6.68 4.21 3.54
CA LEU A 195 -7.67 4.61 4.53
C LEU A 195 -7.02 4.71 5.91
N PHE A 196 -7.52 5.64 6.70
CA PHE A 196 -7.12 5.99 8.07
C PHE A 196 -8.20 5.66 9.10
N HIS A 197 -9.40 5.27 8.67
CA HIS A 197 -10.38 4.60 9.54
C HIS A 197 -10.41 3.09 9.30
N HIS A 198 -10.95 2.37 10.29
CA HIS A 198 -11.14 0.93 10.22
C HIS A 198 -12.36 0.49 11.02
N PRO A 199 -13.25 -0.35 10.46
CA PRO A 199 -13.19 -0.93 9.11
C PRO A 199 -13.49 0.05 7.96
N PRO A 200 -13.13 -0.30 6.70
CA PRO A 200 -13.60 0.43 5.52
C PRO A 200 -15.12 0.38 5.41
N THR A 201 -15.76 1.37 4.79
CA THR A 201 -17.21 1.34 4.53
C THR A 201 -17.57 0.39 3.38
N LYS A 202 -18.85 0.04 3.24
CA LYS A 202 -19.32 -0.79 2.10
C LYS A 202 -19.12 -0.10 0.75
N SER A 203 -19.31 1.21 0.70
CA SER A 203 -19.12 2.02 -0.53
C SER A 203 -17.66 1.99 -0.95
N GLU A 204 -16.76 2.11 0.00
CA GLU A 204 -15.32 2.05 -0.21
C GLU A 204 -14.86 0.68 -0.72
N ILE A 205 -15.31 -0.41 -0.08
CA ILE A 205 -15.04 -1.76 -0.60
C ILE A 205 -15.55 -1.90 -2.03
N LYS A 206 -16.81 -1.53 -2.28
CA LYS A 206 -17.42 -1.65 -3.61
C LYS A 206 -16.66 -0.84 -4.67
N ASN A 207 -16.40 0.42 -4.38
CA ASN A 207 -15.99 1.39 -5.40
C ASN A 207 -14.49 1.37 -5.68
N PHE A 208 -13.64 0.86 -4.78
CA PHE A 208 -12.19 0.84 -5.05
C PHE A 208 -11.44 -0.43 -4.63
N MET A 209 -12.03 -1.31 -3.82
CA MET A 209 -11.42 -2.61 -3.51
C MET A 209 -11.93 -3.73 -4.41
N VAL A 210 -13.20 -3.67 -4.82
CA VAL A 210 -13.78 -4.61 -5.80
C VAL A 210 -13.69 -4.01 -7.20
N ALA A 211 -14.14 -2.77 -7.38
CA ALA A 211 -13.96 -2.04 -8.63
C ALA A 211 -12.52 -1.52 -8.77
N ILE A 212 -11.70 -2.27 -9.51
CA ILE A 212 -10.32 -1.89 -9.85
C ILE A 212 -10.23 -0.49 -10.47
N GLU A 213 -11.20 -0.10 -11.29
CA GLU A 213 -11.26 1.22 -11.94
C GLU A 213 -11.20 2.36 -10.93
N GLY A 214 -11.85 2.21 -9.77
CA GLY A 214 -11.79 3.21 -8.72
C GLY A 214 -10.42 3.29 -8.07
N ASN A 215 -9.75 2.15 -7.88
CA ASN A 215 -8.38 2.10 -7.37
C ASN A 215 -7.40 2.83 -8.32
N ILE A 216 -7.50 2.51 -9.62
CA ILE A 216 -6.70 3.14 -10.69
C ILE A 216 -7.01 4.64 -10.77
N SER A 217 -8.29 5.02 -10.73
CA SER A 217 -8.73 6.42 -10.80
C SER A 217 -8.19 7.25 -9.63
N LYS A 218 -8.17 6.69 -8.41
CA LYS A 218 -7.55 7.35 -7.25
C LYS A 218 -6.05 7.56 -7.43
N ALA A 219 -5.34 6.57 -7.97
CA ALA A 219 -3.91 6.69 -8.25
C ALA A 219 -3.62 7.70 -9.36
N ILE A 220 -4.45 7.77 -10.42
CA ILE A 220 -4.37 8.81 -11.45
C ILE A 220 -4.55 10.19 -10.80
N ALA A 221 -5.60 10.37 -10.00
CA ALA A 221 -5.89 11.64 -9.34
C ALA A 221 -4.74 12.08 -8.42
N GLU A 222 -4.17 11.16 -7.65
CA GLU A 222 -3.04 11.44 -6.77
C GLU A 222 -1.79 11.84 -7.58
N LEU A 223 -1.43 11.09 -8.62
CA LEU A 223 -0.26 11.40 -9.43
C LEU A 223 -0.43 12.74 -10.18
N LYS A 224 -1.64 13.00 -10.68
CA LYS A 224 -2.01 14.27 -11.32
C LYS A 224 -1.87 15.44 -10.34
N ASP A 225 -2.42 15.32 -9.14
CA ASP A 225 -2.28 16.33 -8.08
C ASP A 225 -0.80 16.62 -7.78
N LYS A 226 0.05 15.58 -7.66
CA LYS A 226 1.49 15.80 -7.48
C LYS A 226 2.13 16.48 -8.67
N PHE A 227 1.70 16.19 -9.89
CA PHE A 227 2.24 16.87 -11.06
C PHE A 227 1.86 18.35 -11.10
N GLU A 228 0.58 18.66 -10.94
CA GLU A 228 0.03 20.01 -11.05
C GLU A 228 0.42 20.91 -9.87
N ASN A 229 0.37 20.38 -8.65
CA ASN A 229 0.50 21.20 -7.44
C ASN A 229 1.87 21.11 -6.77
N PHE A 230 2.68 20.08 -7.06
CA PHE A 230 3.97 19.89 -6.38
C PHE A 230 5.19 20.22 -7.26
N VAL A 231 5.15 19.96 -8.57
CA VAL A 231 6.32 20.13 -9.43
C VAL A 231 6.76 21.60 -9.47
N THR A 232 5.82 22.52 -9.63
CA THR A 232 6.06 23.97 -9.73
C THR A 232 5.31 24.80 -8.68
N GLY A 233 4.74 24.14 -7.67
CA GLY A 233 4.00 24.79 -6.58
C GLY A 233 4.85 25.69 -5.68
N PRO A 234 4.24 26.34 -4.68
CA PRO A 234 4.93 27.29 -3.82
C PRO A 234 6.00 26.62 -2.92
N PRO A 235 7.05 27.36 -2.51
CA PRO A 235 8.03 26.89 -1.53
C PRO A 235 7.37 26.38 -0.23
N GLY A 236 8.06 25.53 0.52
CA GLY A 236 7.56 25.04 1.82
C GLY A 236 6.89 23.66 1.77
N GLY A 237 7.39 22.77 0.91
CA GLY A 237 6.93 21.37 0.85
C GLY A 237 5.90 21.08 -0.24
N ARG A 238 5.50 22.10 -1.02
CA ARG A 238 4.69 21.97 -2.25
C ARG A 238 5.47 22.29 -3.53
N ARG A 239 6.81 22.32 -3.45
CA ARG A 239 7.69 22.54 -4.61
C ARG A 239 8.74 21.45 -4.74
N ALA A 240 8.99 21.02 -5.96
CA ALA A 240 10.13 20.19 -6.31
C ALA A 240 11.40 21.04 -6.39
N ASP A 241 12.00 21.43 -5.26
CA ASP A 241 13.24 22.23 -5.26
C ASP A 241 14.39 21.55 -6.04
N ASP A 242 14.39 20.21 -6.07
CA ASP A 242 15.28 19.40 -6.89
C ASP A 242 15.14 19.66 -8.39
N ARG A 243 13.93 19.95 -8.88
CA ARG A 243 13.69 20.34 -10.28
C ARG A 243 14.43 21.61 -10.66
N PHE A 244 14.36 22.61 -9.79
CA PHE A 244 15.01 23.90 -10.02
C PHE A 244 16.54 23.79 -9.89
N ALA A 245 17.03 23.02 -8.91
CA ALA A 245 18.45 22.74 -8.76
C ALA A 245 19.05 21.94 -9.93
N ASP A 246 18.23 21.12 -10.58
CA ASP A 246 18.58 20.40 -11.81
C ASP A 246 18.47 21.28 -13.07
N GLY A 247 18.19 22.59 -12.93
CA GLY A 247 18.22 23.58 -14.01
C GLY A 247 16.88 23.85 -14.71
N ARG A 248 15.77 23.25 -14.23
CA ARG A 248 14.44 23.45 -14.83
C ARG A 248 13.70 24.59 -14.15
N THR A 249 13.80 25.76 -14.77
CA THR A 249 13.24 27.01 -14.24
C THR A 249 11.92 27.43 -14.87
N ARG A 250 11.44 26.70 -15.89
CA ARG A 250 10.14 26.96 -16.53
C ARG A 250 9.00 26.88 -15.50
N LYS A 251 8.07 27.83 -15.56
CA LYS A 251 6.90 27.91 -14.67
C LYS A 251 5.94 26.75 -14.91
N GLU A 252 5.71 26.39 -16.17
CA GLU A 252 4.88 25.25 -16.53
C GLU A 252 5.71 23.95 -16.52
N PRO A 253 5.22 22.88 -15.87
CA PRO A 253 5.82 21.56 -15.96
C PRO A 253 5.82 21.01 -17.38
N ILE A 254 6.88 20.30 -17.76
CA ILE A 254 6.95 19.61 -19.06
C ILE A 254 6.24 18.26 -18.95
N ILE A 255 5.10 18.11 -19.63
CA ILE A 255 4.28 16.90 -19.58
C ILE A 255 4.92 15.76 -20.39
N CYS A 256 5.27 16.02 -21.63
CA CYS A 256 5.88 15.06 -22.55
C CYS A 256 6.75 15.78 -23.58
N GLN A 257 7.68 15.05 -24.19
CA GLN A 257 8.48 15.55 -25.31
C GLN A 257 7.79 15.41 -26.66
N TYR A 258 6.84 14.47 -26.74
CA TYR A 258 6.05 14.21 -27.92
C TYR A 258 4.78 15.07 -27.86
N ASP A 259 4.30 15.54 -29.00
CA ASP A 259 3.04 16.29 -29.11
C ASP A 259 1.84 15.42 -28.74
N GLU A 260 0.73 16.02 -28.30
CA GLU A 260 -0.47 15.29 -27.84
C GLU A 260 -1.08 14.35 -28.90
N ASN A 261 -0.87 14.64 -30.19
CA ASN A 261 -1.33 13.82 -31.31
C ASN A 261 -0.36 12.67 -31.67
N ASP A 262 0.84 12.64 -31.09
CA ASP A 262 1.80 11.56 -31.31
C ASP A 262 1.41 10.34 -30.48
N SER A 263 1.42 9.14 -31.08
CA SER A 263 1.05 7.91 -30.39
C SER A 263 1.96 7.56 -29.20
N ARG A 264 3.16 8.17 -29.14
CA ARG A 264 4.15 8.05 -28.06
C ARG A 264 3.88 8.99 -26.88
N HIS A 265 2.98 9.97 -27.03
CA HIS A 265 2.65 10.92 -25.99
C HIS A 265 2.17 10.20 -24.73
N LEU A 266 2.87 10.41 -23.61
CA LEU A 266 2.64 9.77 -22.31
C LEU A 266 2.72 8.23 -22.27
N THR A 267 3.02 7.56 -23.38
CA THR A 267 3.07 6.08 -23.50
C THR A 267 4.50 5.55 -23.65
N ASP A 268 5.43 6.31 -24.24
CA ASP A 268 6.80 5.87 -24.55
C ASP A 268 7.83 6.17 -23.43
N CYS A 269 7.37 6.25 -22.18
CA CYS A 269 8.23 6.68 -21.08
C CYS A 269 9.30 5.66 -20.68
N LYS A 270 9.12 4.37 -21.02
CA LYS A 270 10.16 3.34 -20.86
C LYS A 270 11.40 3.66 -21.69
N ASN A 271 11.22 3.93 -22.99
CA ASN A 271 12.33 4.28 -23.88
C ASN A 271 12.99 5.59 -23.45
N CYS A 272 12.19 6.58 -23.01
CA CYS A 272 12.73 7.80 -22.40
C CYS A 272 13.63 7.46 -21.19
N ALA A 273 13.19 6.56 -20.29
CA ALA A 273 13.97 6.16 -19.12
C ALA A 273 15.23 5.34 -19.45
N GLN A 274 15.24 4.61 -20.56
CA GLN A 274 16.39 3.85 -21.01
C GLN A 274 17.47 4.71 -21.69
N ASN A 275 17.05 5.81 -22.32
CA ASN A 275 17.92 6.70 -23.09
C ASN A 275 18.56 7.83 -22.28
N VAL A 276 18.15 8.03 -21.02
CA VAL A 276 18.81 9.00 -20.13
C VAL A 276 20.09 8.43 -19.54
N ASN A 277 21.00 9.32 -19.10
CA ASN A 277 22.17 8.89 -18.34
C ASN A 277 21.74 8.14 -17.08
N LYS A 278 22.54 7.15 -16.68
CA LYS A 278 22.36 6.43 -15.43
C LYS A 278 23.32 6.96 -14.37
N GLN A 279 22.92 6.87 -13.12
CA GLN A 279 23.74 7.26 -11.98
C GLN A 279 23.69 6.20 -10.89
N ASN A 280 24.82 6.02 -10.22
CA ASN A 280 24.90 5.22 -9.00
C ASN A 280 24.63 6.12 -7.79
N ILE A 281 23.72 5.68 -6.94
CA ILE A 281 23.36 6.29 -5.68
C ILE A 281 24.04 5.49 -4.57
N VAL A 282 24.84 6.16 -3.75
CA VAL A 282 25.53 5.57 -2.61
C VAL A 282 25.03 6.24 -1.35
N ALA A 283 24.50 5.46 -0.41
CA ALA A 283 24.06 5.92 0.89
C ALA A 283 25.14 6.76 1.59
N ASP A 284 24.72 7.84 2.24
CA ASP A 284 25.53 8.81 2.98
C ASP A 284 26.57 9.59 2.15
N LYS A 285 26.63 9.34 0.83
CA LYS A 285 27.54 10.02 -0.10
C LYS A 285 26.79 10.83 -1.16
N THR A 286 25.84 10.22 -1.86
CA THR A 286 25.13 10.87 -2.95
C THR A 286 24.13 11.89 -2.39
N PRO A 287 24.23 13.19 -2.75
CA PRO A 287 23.24 14.19 -2.36
C PRO A 287 21.92 13.95 -3.11
N TYR A 288 20.79 14.42 -2.56
CA TYR A 288 19.49 14.31 -3.26
C TYR A 288 19.51 14.93 -4.67
N TYR A 289 20.18 16.08 -4.77
CA TYR A 289 20.41 16.86 -5.98
C TYR A 289 21.68 17.69 -5.78
N LYS A 290 22.24 18.25 -6.85
CA LYS A 290 23.45 19.07 -6.77
C LYS A 290 23.21 20.26 -5.83
N GLY A 291 24.08 20.41 -4.81
CA GLY A 291 23.97 21.47 -3.80
C GLY A 291 23.05 21.15 -2.61
N SER A 292 22.37 19.99 -2.59
CA SER A 292 21.63 19.56 -1.40
C SER A 292 22.59 19.24 -0.25
N LYS A 293 22.30 19.77 0.95
CA LYS A 293 22.96 19.35 2.20
C LYS A 293 22.56 17.93 2.63
N ASN A 294 21.38 17.50 2.21
CA ASN A 294 20.85 16.17 2.52
C ASN A 294 21.29 15.15 1.47
N LYS A 295 21.48 13.91 1.92
CA LYS A 295 21.97 12.80 1.13
C LYS A 295 21.01 11.62 1.20
N PHE A 296 21.11 10.73 0.22
CA PHE A 296 20.44 9.43 0.30
C PHE A 296 20.97 8.67 1.52
N GLN A 297 20.07 7.98 2.24
CA GLN A 297 20.43 7.20 3.42
C GLN A 297 19.58 5.94 3.47
N LYS A 298 20.13 4.92 4.14
CA LYS A 298 19.35 3.74 4.52
C LYS A 298 18.28 4.16 5.52
N THR A 299 17.07 3.67 5.34
CA THR A 299 15.98 3.83 6.30
C THR A 299 15.39 2.48 6.66
N LYS A 300 14.42 2.47 7.59
CA LYS A 300 13.66 1.26 7.91
C LYS A 300 12.89 0.68 6.70
N TYR A 301 12.67 1.49 5.65
CA TYR A 301 11.91 1.12 4.47
C TYR A 301 12.77 0.91 3.21
N HIS A 302 13.98 1.48 3.17
CA HIS A 302 14.78 1.55 1.95
C HIS A 302 16.27 1.32 2.22
N GLU A 303 16.96 0.68 1.27
CA GLU A 303 18.39 0.37 1.35
C GLU A 303 19.31 1.58 1.27
N GLY A 304 18.89 2.66 0.59
CA GLY A 304 19.63 3.92 0.50
C GLY A 304 20.69 3.98 -0.61
N SER A 305 21.11 2.84 -1.17
CA SER A 305 22.05 2.74 -2.29
C SER A 305 21.41 2.02 -3.47
N PHE A 306 21.61 2.53 -4.68
CA PHE A 306 21.01 1.98 -5.89
C PHE A 306 21.96 2.14 -7.08
N GLU A 307 22.17 1.07 -7.84
CA GLU A 307 22.95 1.11 -9.08
C GLU A 307 22.07 1.40 -10.30
N ASP A 308 22.66 2.00 -11.33
CA ASP A 308 22.05 2.18 -12.65
C ASP A 308 20.69 2.89 -12.63
N VAL A 309 20.52 3.90 -11.77
CA VAL A 309 19.28 4.66 -11.68
C VAL A 309 19.19 5.66 -12.83
N PRO A 310 18.12 5.67 -13.64
CA PRO A 310 17.89 6.73 -14.61
C PRO A 310 17.97 8.12 -13.97
N ALA A 311 18.83 8.99 -14.48
CA ALA A 311 19.04 10.32 -13.94
C ALA A 311 17.83 11.21 -14.25
N ARG A 312 17.00 11.49 -13.23
CA ARG A 312 15.75 12.27 -13.38
C ARG A 312 15.91 13.58 -14.14
N LYS A 313 17.06 14.26 -13.98
CA LYS A 313 17.34 15.56 -14.60
C LYS A 313 17.42 15.49 -16.13
N ASP A 314 17.71 14.30 -16.67
CA ASP A 314 17.92 14.07 -18.10
C ASP A 314 16.62 13.60 -18.80
N PHE A 315 15.55 13.31 -18.05
CA PHE A 315 14.26 12.94 -18.64
C PHE A 315 13.66 14.10 -19.44
N PRO A 316 13.00 13.91 -20.57
CA PRO A 316 12.48 15.06 -21.32
C PRO A 316 11.09 15.52 -20.81
N CYS A 317 10.73 15.17 -19.56
CA CYS A 317 9.48 15.54 -18.87
C CYS A 317 9.69 15.69 -17.36
N ASP A 318 8.68 16.18 -16.64
CA ASP A 318 8.76 16.47 -15.20
C ASP A 318 8.09 15.41 -14.29
N TRP A 319 7.54 14.33 -14.87
CA TRP A 319 6.96 13.21 -14.11
C TRP A 319 7.89 12.60 -13.05
N PRO A 320 9.23 12.49 -13.28
CA PRO A 320 10.15 12.06 -12.23
C PRO A 320 10.05 12.89 -10.94
N TYR A 321 9.81 14.19 -11.04
CA TYR A 321 9.70 15.07 -9.88
C TYR A 321 8.34 14.92 -9.16
N ALA A 322 7.26 14.70 -9.92
CA ALA A 322 5.93 14.44 -9.36
C ALA A 322 5.91 13.12 -8.57
N MET A 323 6.40 12.03 -9.17
CA MET A 323 6.38 10.70 -8.53
C MET A 323 7.16 10.65 -7.21
N ARG A 324 8.14 11.55 -7.02
CA ARG A 324 8.92 11.61 -5.78
C ARG A 324 8.00 11.85 -4.60
N ARG A 325 6.91 12.58 -4.80
CA ARG A 325 5.92 12.91 -3.77
C ARG A 325 4.69 12.02 -3.80
N TYR A 326 4.67 11.00 -4.64
CA TYR A 326 3.58 10.03 -4.65
C TYR A 326 3.51 9.31 -3.31
N ASN A 327 4.66 8.94 -2.74
CA ASN A 327 4.73 8.29 -1.43
C ASN A 327 5.98 8.73 -0.64
N GLY A 328 5.78 9.04 0.65
CA GLY A 328 6.83 9.42 1.59
C GLY A 328 7.28 10.89 1.50
N SER A 329 8.20 11.24 2.39
CA SER A 329 8.80 12.58 2.51
C SER A 329 10.30 12.47 2.80
N GLY A 330 11.02 13.58 2.67
CA GLY A 330 12.46 13.63 2.95
C GLY A 330 13.24 12.53 2.21
N VAL A 331 14.12 11.83 2.93
CA VAL A 331 14.95 10.75 2.38
C VAL A 331 14.13 9.61 1.75
N ASN A 332 12.97 9.26 2.34
CA ASN A 332 12.14 8.17 1.85
C ASN A 332 11.58 8.50 0.46
N SER A 333 11.21 9.76 0.22
CA SER A 333 10.72 10.23 -1.09
C SER A 333 11.77 10.06 -2.21
N TYR A 334 13.05 10.32 -1.91
CA TYR A 334 14.13 10.16 -2.87
C TYR A 334 14.49 8.69 -3.11
N ASN A 335 14.55 7.88 -2.05
CA ASN A 335 14.72 6.43 -2.17
C ASN A 335 13.57 5.80 -2.98
N TYR A 336 12.34 6.29 -2.76
CA TYR A 336 11.15 5.86 -3.49
C TYR A 336 11.28 6.18 -4.99
N GLN A 337 11.63 7.42 -5.34
CA GLN A 337 11.85 7.86 -6.72
C GLN A 337 12.89 6.99 -7.44
N ALA A 338 14.04 6.71 -6.81
CA ALA A 338 15.09 5.90 -7.41
C ALA A 338 14.59 4.51 -7.83
N ARG A 339 13.81 3.85 -6.97
CA ARG A 339 13.25 2.52 -7.26
C ARG A 339 12.19 2.56 -8.35
N VAL A 340 11.32 3.58 -8.37
CA VAL A 340 10.31 3.73 -9.44
C VAL A 340 10.98 3.99 -10.78
N LEU A 341 12.01 4.85 -10.84
CA LEU A 341 12.75 5.10 -12.07
C LEU A 341 13.43 3.83 -12.61
N LYS A 342 14.05 3.02 -11.73
CA LYS A 342 14.58 1.71 -12.13
C LYS A 342 13.48 0.79 -12.66
N ARG A 343 12.29 0.79 -12.04
CA ARG A 343 11.15 -0.01 -12.52
C ARG A 343 10.66 0.45 -13.88
N LEU A 344 10.54 1.75 -14.10
CA LEU A 344 10.14 2.34 -15.37
C LEU A 344 11.06 1.89 -16.52
N ALA A 345 12.37 1.94 -16.32
CA ALA A 345 13.35 1.50 -17.32
C ALA A 345 13.29 -0.01 -17.63
N ASN A 346 12.67 -0.80 -16.75
CA ASN A 346 12.56 -2.26 -16.83
C ASN A 346 11.11 -2.77 -17.00
N LEU A 347 10.15 -1.89 -17.33
CA LEU A 347 8.75 -2.26 -17.51
C LEU A 347 8.51 -3.27 -18.63
#